data_AF-A0A377N6G6-F1
#
_entry.id   AF-A0A377N6G6-F1
#
_cell.length_a   1.000
_cell.length_b   1.000
_cell.length_c   1.000
_cell.angle_alpha   90.00
_cell.angle_beta   90.00
_cell.angle_gamma   90.00
#
_symmetry.space_group_name_H-M   'P 1'
#
loop_
_entity.id
_entity.type
_entity.pdbx_description
1 polymer ?
#
loop_
_entity_poly.entity_id
_entity_poly.type
_entity_poly.pdbx_seq_one_letter_code
_entity_poly.pdbx_strand_id
1 'polypeptide(L)'
;MAISRRDFLNGVAITVTAGMTPWQALQASPQTATQTLYYPPSLTGLRGNHQGSYEAAHLLGREGKKVDPSSLPIEGEFDLVIVGAGISGLAAACFWQEQHGKQQRILLLDNHDDFGGHAKRNEFHVEDKTILGYGGSESFQSPRTNFSPVAMGLLKTLDVDIERMAKDFDQTFYPDLHLSRGVYFDRKNFGVDKIVSGDPGRAVADDIPPERLNGRDISDFISDFPLSEADRKTLIALHTESKDYLAGMSKEQKIEWVDSHSYTQFLREKVGLSEIAIRYFQQRTNDFQAVGIDATSCSDARICALPGLEGMGLPPLDAESLADLDEPYIFHFPDGNAGLARLMVRHLIPEVAPGSTMDDVVLAKFDYSQLDREGAPVRLRLNSTGMHVENIEHQGKPAVEVTYMTAASCTACAPGRR
;
A
#
# COMPACT_ATOMS: atom_id res chain seq x y z
N MET A 1 37.82 20.62 29.67
CA MET A 1 38.08 20.15 28.29
C MET A 1 36.81 19.48 27.80
N ALA A 2 36.15 20.08 26.80
CA ALA A 2 34.92 19.55 26.23
C ALA A 2 35.27 18.61 25.08
N ILE A 3 34.79 17.37 25.15
CA ILE A 3 34.87 16.37 24.08
C ILE A 3 33.76 16.68 23.08
N SER A 4 34.05 16.67 21.77
CA SER A 4 33.07 16.98 20.72
C SER A 4 32.63 15.72 19.97
N ARG A 5 31.43 15.75 19.38
CA ARG A 5 30.72 14.63 18.72
C ARG A 5 31.49 13.84 17.65
N ARG A 6 32.71 14.24 17.27
CA ARG A 6 33.55 13.47 16.35
C ARG A 6 34.29 12.32 17.03
N ASP A 7 34.35 12.30 18.35
CA ASP A 7 35.04 11.24 19.11
C ASP A 7 34.15 9.99 19.31
N PHE A 8 32.97 9.94 18.68
CA PHE A 8 32.03 8.83 18.77
C PHE A 8 31.44 8.50 17.40
N LEU A 9 31.81 7.32 16.87
CA LEU A 9 31.14 6.68 15.74
C LEU A 9 30.70 5.28 16.20
N ASN A 10 29.39 5.02 16.16
CA ASN A 10 28.76 3.71 16.38
C ASN A 10 29.08 2.97 17.69
N GLY A 11 29.00 3.64 18.84
CA GLY A 11 28.75 2.95 20.12
C GLY A 11 29.87 2.10 20.73
N VAL A 12 31.05 1.98 20.09
CA VAL A 12 32.19 1.21 20.63
C VAL A 12 33.31 2.14 21.04
N ALA A 13 33.77 2.05 22.29
CA ALA A 13 34.98 2.73 22.74
C ALA A 13 36.21 2.11 22.06
N ILE A 14 36.81 2.82 21.09
CA ILE A 14 38.03 2.37 20.43
C ILE A 14 39.21 2.52 21.42
N THR A 15 39.56 1.43 22.08
CA THR A 15 40.85 1.32 22.79
C THR A 15 41.90 0.91 21.76
N VAL A 16 42.67 1.86 21.26
CA VAL A 16 43.76 1.60 20.30
C VAL A 16 44.85 0.80 21.00
N THR A 17 44.86 -0.51 20.78
CA THR A 17 46.03 -1.35 21.08
C THR A 17 46.85 -1.41 19.80
N ALA A 18 47.90 -0.58 19.74
CA ALA A 18 48.79 -0.52 18.58
C ALA A 18 49.63 -1.81 18.47
N GLY A 19 49.37 -2.64 17.45
CA GLY A 19 50.18 -3.83 17.21
C GLY A 19 49.76 -4.68 16.01
N MET A 20 50.32 -4.36 14.84
CA MET A 20 50.64 -5.30 13.73
C MET A 20 49.51 -6.10 13.03
N THR A 21 48.43 -5.44 12.60
CA THR A 21 47.60 -5.95 11.48
C THR A 21 47.81 -5.08 10.24
N PRO A 22 47.95 -5.65 9.01
CA PRO A 22 48.12 -4.83 7.82
C PRO A 22 46.85 -3.99 7.62
N TRP A 23 46.99 -2.67 7.73
CA TRP A 23 45.91 -1.68 7.56
C TRP A 23 45.15 -1.83 6.22
N GLN A 24 45.79 -2.44 5.22
CA GLN A 24 45.21 -2.75 3.92
C GLN A 24 44.12 -3.83 3.97
N ALA A 25 44.09 -4.70 4.98
CA ALA A 25 43.03 -5.70 5.16
C ALA A 25 41.78 -5.16 5.87
N LEU A 26 41.86 -3.96 6.47
CA LEU A 26 40.76 -3.29 7.17
C LEU A 26 40.09 -2.20 6.33
N GLN A 27 40.57 -1.93 5.11
CA GLN A 27 39.88 -1.08 4.16
C GLN A 27 38.87 -1.89 3.33
N ALA A 28 37.82 -2.38 3.98
CA ALA A 28 36.55 -2.54 3.26
C ALA A 28 36.17 -1.14 2.78
N SER A 29 35.89 -0.96 1.48
CA SER A 29 35.53 0.36 0.98
C SER A 29 34.27 0.84 1.72
N PRO A 30 34.14 2.14 2.03
CA PRO A 30 32.91 2.66 2.61
C PRO A 30 31.67 2.31 1.79
N GLN A 31 31.80 2.15 0.46
CA GLN A 31 30.74 1.63 -0.41
C GLN A 31 30.44 0.14 -0.18
N THR A 32 31.46 -0.70 0.01
CA THR A 32 31.25 -2.14 0.32
C THR A 32 30.64 -2.31 1.71
N ALA A 33 31.10 -1.53 2.71
CA ALA A 33 30.56 -1.55 4.06
C ALA A 33 29.12 -1.01 4.14
N THR A 34 28.78 0.03 3.36
CA THR A 34 27.39 0.51 3.24
C THR A 34 26.51 -0.47 2.48
N GLN A 35 27.00 -1.14 1.42
CA GLN A 35 26.25 -2.21 0.75
C GLN A 35 25.97 -3.42 1.65
N THR A 36 26.91 -3.83 2.51
CA THR A 36 26.70 -4.94 3.46
C THR A 36 25.77 -4.60 4.63
N LEU A 37 25.51 -3.30 4.87
CA LEU A 37 24.61 -2.81 5.92
C LEU A 37 23.31 -2.23 5.34
N TYR A 38 23.15 -2.23 4.01
CA TYR A 38 21.99 -1.65 3.34
C TYR A 38 20.80 -2.61 3.44
N TYR A 39 19.88 -2.29 4.34
CA TYR A 39 18.68 -3.07 4.58
C TYR A 39 17.47 -2.15 4.85
N PRO A 40 16.87 -1.60 3.78
CA PRO A 40 15.76 -0.64 3.85
C PRO A 40 14.61 -1.02 4.78
N PRO A 41 14.18 -2.29 4.88
CA PRO A 41 13.07 -2.67 5.77
C PRO A 41 13.27 -2.30 7.25
N SER A 42 14.52 -2.16 7.71
CA SER A 42 14.84 -1.76 9.09
C SER A 42 14.91 -0.25 9.31
N LEU A 43 14.76 0.56 8.26
CA LEU A 43 14.85 2.01 8.36
C LEU A 43 13.59 2.59 9.02
N THR A 44 13.79 3.53 9.93
CA THR A 44 12.72 4.19 10.68
C THR A 44 12.37 5.56 10.09
N GLY A 45 11.20 6.11 10.46
CA GLY A 45 10.71 7.42 10.02
C GLY A 45 9.64 7.29 8.93
N LEU A 46 9.29 8.41 8.29
CA LEU A 46 8.35 8.39 7.16
C LEU A 46 9.10 7.93 5.89
N ARG A 47 8.91 6.66 5.51
CA ARG A 47 9.66 5.98 4.43
C ARG A 47 8.88 5.69 3.15
N GLY A 48 7.70 6.32 2.98
CA GLY A 48 6.96 6.33 1.70
C GLY A 48 7.73 7.10 0.63
N ASN A 49 7.14 8.17 0.08
CA ASN A 49 7.91 9.13 -0.71
C ASN A 49 8.87 9.91 0.20
N HIS A 50 10.09 9.42 0.35
CA HIS A 50 11.11 9.99 1.23
C HIS A 50 12.05 10.94 0.49
N GLN A 51 12.78 11.76 1.24
CA GLN A 51 13.85 12.59 0.68
C GLN A 51 14.83 11.70 -0.11
N GLY A 52 15.09 12.06 -1.36
CA GLY A 52 15.86 11.29 -2.33
C GLY A 52 14.99 10.64 -3.43
N SER A 53 13.73 10.29 -3.16
CA SER A 53 12.91 9.54 -4.12
C SER A 53 12.17 10.44 -5.13
N TYR A 54 11.89 11.71 -4.80
CA TYR A 54 11.06 12.59 -5.64
C TYR A 54 11.83 13.74 -6.30
N GLU A 55 13.05 14.03 -5.87
CA GLU A 55 13.82 15.21 -6.29
C GLU A 55 14.13 15.17 -7.79
N ALA A 56 14.58 14.02 -8.30
CA ALA A 56 14.86 13.87 -9.73
C ALA A 56 13.59 14.05 -10.59
N ALA A 57 12.43 13.56 -10.12
CA ALA A 57 11.16 13.79 -10.79
C ALA A 57 10.74 15.27 -10.74
N HIS A 58 10.98 15.97 -9.62
CA HIS A 58 10.73 17.40 -9.50
C HIS A 58 11.62 18.24 -10.42
N LEU A 59 12.89 17.86 -10.63
CA LEU A 59 13.76 18.53 -11.60
C LEU A 59 13.09 18.58 -12.99
N LEU A 60 12.42 17.51 -13.39
CA LEU A 60 11.69 17.44 -14.66
C LEU A 60 10.36 18.20 -14.59
N GLY A 61 9.45 17.76 -13.72
CA GLY A 61 8.05 18.17 -13.73
C GLY A 61 7.79 19.56 -13.14
N ARG A 62 8.69 20.06 -12.28
CA ARG A 62 8.55 21.38 -11.63
C ARG A 62 9.59 22.38 -12.10
N GLU A 63 10.83 21.95 -12.28
CA GLU A 63 11.95 22.86 -12.61
C GLU A 63 12.24 22.91 -14.11
N GLY A 64 11.60 22.07 -14.92
CA GLY A 64 11.75 22.08 -16.39
C GLY A 64 13.13 21.67 -16.88
N LYS A 65 13.91 20.95 -16.05
CA LYS A 65 15.22 20.41 -16.44
C LYS A 65 15.02 19.49 -17.64
N LYS A 66 15.86 19.67 -18.66
CA LYS A 66 15.93 18.78 -19.81
C LYS A 66 17.17 17.91 -19.68
N VAL A 67 17.02 16.64 -20.04
CA VAL A 67 18.13 15.69 -20.13
C VAL A 67 18.33 15.40 -21.61
N ASP A 68 19.55 15.57 -22.11
CA ASP A 68 19.93 15.19 -23.46
C ASP A 68 20.55 13.77 -23.41
N PRO A 69 19.82 12.73 -23.83
CA PRO A 69 20.31 11.36 -23.75
C PRO A 69 21.62 11.12 -24.52
N SER A 70 21.83 11.86 -25.62
CA SER A 70 23.02 11.72 -26.47
C SER A 70 24.32 12.11 -25.76
N SER A 71 24.21 12.88 -24.68
CA SER A 71 25.34 13.34 -23.86
C SER A 71 25.69 12.39 -22.71
N LEU A 72 24.91 11.32 -22.50
CA LEU A 72 25.04 10.42 -21.37
C LEU A 72 25.81 9.15 -21.72
N PRO A 73 26.52 8.55 -20.73
CA PRO A 73 27.10 7.24 -20.92
C PRO A 73 26.00 6.19 -21.11
N ILE A 74 26.21 5.31 -22.08
CA ILE A 74 25.38 4.12 -22.30
C ILE A 74 25.86 3.02 -21.36
N GLU A 75 25.00 2.54 -20.48
CA GLU A 75 25.30 1.43 -19.57
C GLU A 75 25.33 0.08 -20.30
N GLY A 76 24.36 -0.16 -21.18
CA GLY A 76 24.23 -1.43 -21.87
C GLY A 76 22.87 -1.61 -22.53
N GLU A 77 22.74 -2.73 -23.24
CA GLU A 77 21.53 -3.12 -23.95
C GLU A 77 20.72 -4.13 -23.11
N PHE A 78 19.39 -3.94 -23.02
CA PHE A 78 18.49 -4.81 -22.26
C PHE A 78 17.30 -5.25 -23.11
N ASP A 79 16.87 -6.50 -22.94
CA ASP A 79 15.74 -7.06 -23.69
C ASP A 79 14.41 -6.51 -23.15
N LEU A 80 14.39 -6.10 -21.87
CA LEU A 80 13.29 -5.38 -21.23
C LEU A 80 13.83 -4.36 -20.20
N VAL A 81 13.33 -3.13 -20.25
CA VAL A 81 13.53 -2.12 -19.19
C VAL A 81 12.17 -1.75 -18.61
N ILE A 82 12.03 -1.83 -17.28
CA ILE A 82 10.83 -1.50 -16.53
C ILE A 82 11.13 -0.33 -15.61
N VAL A 83 10.33 0.73 -15.69
CA VAL A 83 10.39 1.87 -14.77
C VAL A 83 9.33 1.69 -13.68
N GLY A 84 9.80 1.45 -12.46
CA GLY A 84 9.03 1.10 -11.27
C GLY A 84 9.16 -0.38 -10.91
N ALA A 85 9.69 -0.68 -9.73
CA ALA A 85 9.78 -2.03 -9.16
C ALA A 85 8.67 -2.28 -8.12
N GLY A 86 7.49 -1.68 -8.32
CA GLY A 86 6.26 -2.04 -7.62
C GLY A 86 5.68 -3.37 -8.10
N ILE A 87 4.54 -3.79 -7.53
CA ILE A 87 3.87 -5.06 -7.89
C ILE A 87 3.67 -5.20 -9.40
N SER A 88 3.21 -4.15 -10.10
CA SER A 88 3.01 -4.19 -11.55
C SER A 88 4.30 -4.42 -12.34
N GLY A 89 5.40 -3.76 -11.95
CA GLY A 89 6.69 -3.90 -12.62
C GLY A 89 7.33 -5.26 -12.36
N LEU A 90 7.27 -5.73 -11.11
CA LEU A 90 7.74 -7.06 -10.73
C LEU A 90 6.94 -8.16 -11.44
N ALA A 91 5.61 -8.04 -11.50
CA ALA A 91 4.75 -8.96 -12.24
C ALA A 91 5.09 -8.96 -13.74
N ALA A 92 5.31 -7.79 -14.35
CA ALA A 92 5.72 -7.69 -15.75
C ALA A 92 7.05 -8.42 -16.02
N ALA A 93 8.02 -8.33 -15.11
CA ALA A 93 9.27 -9.08 -15.22
C ALA A 93 9.05 -10.59 -15.09
N CYS A 94 8.19 -11.05 -14.17
CA CYS A 94 7.82 -12.46 -14.04
C CYS A 94 7.17 -13.00 -15.32
N PHE A 95 6.16 -12.30 -15.84
CA PHE A 95 5.48 -12.69 -17.08
C PHE A 95 6.42 -12.65 -18.30
N TRP A 96 7.37 -11.71 -18.34
CA TRP A 96 8.38 -11.69 -19.38
C TRP A 96 9.27 -12.93 -19.36
N GLN A 97 9.75 -13.32 -18.18
CA GLN A 97 10.52 -14.57 -18.02
C GLN A 97 9.70 -15.81 -18.37
N GLU A 98 8.42 -15.83 -18.03
CA GLU A 98 7.52 -16.94 -18.40
C GLU A 98 7.39 -17.08 -19.92
N GLN A 99 7.27 -15.96 -20.64
CA GLN A 99 7.08 -15.96 -22.10
C GLN A 99 8.39 -16.14 -22.89
N HIS A 100 9.50 -15.58 -22.40
CA HIS A 100 10.76 -15.44 -23.17
C HIS A 100 11.96 -16.17 -22.55
N GLY A 101 11.76 -16.81 -21.39
CA GLY A 101 12.77 -17.59 -20.68
C GLY A 101 13.60 -16.77 -19.68
N LYS A 102 14.34 -17.48 -18.82
CA LYS A 102 15.09 -16.89 -17.68
C LYS A 102 16.41 -16.20 -18.06
N GLN A 103 16.84 -16.31 -19.31
CA GLN A 103 18.12 -15.75 -19.79
C GLN A 103 17.99 -14.34 -20.38
N GLN A 104 16.78 -13.78 -20.37
CA GLN A 104 16.52 -12.42 -20.83
C GLN A 104 17.17 -11.41 -19.90
N ARG A 105 17.75 -10.35 -20.49
CA ARG A 105 18.35 -9.23 -19.75
C ARG A 105 17.28 -8.21 -19.41
N ILE A 106 16.80 -8.25 -18.17
CA ILE A 106 15.76 -7.38 -17.64
C ILE A 106 16.39 -6.37 -16.68
N LEU A 107 16.11 -5.09 -16.87
CA LEU A 107 16.44 -4.02 -15.93
C LEU A 107 15.16 -3.43 -15.34
N LEU A 108 15.01 -3.50 -14.01
CA LEU A 108 14.00 -2.75 -13.28
C LEU A 108 14.67 -1.54 -12.60
N LEU A 109 14.07 -0.37 -12.74
CA LEU A 109 14.52 0.88 -12.13
C LEU A 109 13.48 1.33 -11.12
N ASP A 110 13.87 1.59 -9.87
CA ASP A 110 12.97 2.18 -8.87
C ASP A 110 13.63 3.40 -8.22
N ASN A 111 12.87 4.48 -8.09
CA ASN A 111 13.34 5.71 -7.45
C ASN A 111 13.49 5.54 -5.92
N HIS A 112 12.81 4.56 -5.34
CA HIS A 112 12.88 4.30 -3.91
C HIS A 112 14.12 3.50 -3.53
N ASP A 113 14.40 3.57 -2.24
CA ASP A 113 15.45 2.80 -1.56
C ASP A 113 15.13 1.31 -1.41
N ASP A 114 13.89 0.89 -1.69
CA ASP A 114 13.38 -0.47 -1.57
C ASP A 114 12.43 -0.79 -2.74
N PHE A 115 12.25 -2.07 -3.05
CA PHE A 115 11.32 -2.55 -4.06
C PHE A 115 9.90 -2.72 -3.48
N GLY A 116 8.93 -3.05 -4.33
CA GLY A 116 7.53 -3.32 -3.94
C GLY A 116 6.60 -2.12 -4.07
N GLY A 117 7.12 -0.90 -4.22
CA GLY A 117 6.31 0.32 -4.33
C GLY A 117 5.52 0.57 -3.05
N HIS A 118 4.18 0.55 -3.10
CA HIS A 118 3.35 0.62 -1.89
C HIS A 118 3.38 -0.67 -1.04
N ALA A 119 3.84 -1.79 -1.61
CA ALA A 119 4.00 -3.07 -0.92
C ALA A 119 5.38 -3.19 -0.24
N LYS A 120 5.82 -2.14 0.44
CA LYS A 120 7.00 -2.19 1.31
C LYS A 120 6.62 -2.81 2.66
N ARG A 121 7.63 -3.27 3.40
CA ARG A 121 7.46 -3.69 4.79
C ARG A 121 8.26 -2.82 5.74
N ASN A 122 7.81 -2.82 6.99
CA ASN A 122 8.50 -2.22 8.12
C ASN A 122 8.97 -3.33 9.06
N GLU A 123 10.21 -3.23 9.53
CA GLU A 123 10.79 -4.14 10.52
C GLU A 123 11.27 -3.36 11.75
N PHE A 124 10.66 -3.65 12.89
CA PHE A 124 11.05 -3.09 14.17
C PHE A 124 11.73 -4.15 15.02
N HIS A 125 12.80 -3.76 15.71
CA HIS A 125 13.46 -4.60 16.70
C HIS A 125 13.14 -4.03 18.07
N VAL A 126 12.35 -4.76 18.84
CA VAL A 126 11.96 -4.39 20.21
C VAL A 126 12.44 -5.49 21.13
N GLU A 127 13.40 -5.16 22.00
CA GLU A 127 14.09 -6.14 22.86
C GLU A 127 14.73 -7.26 22.02
N ASP A 128 14.31 -8.51 22.22
CA ASP A 128 14.75 -9.70 21.50
C ASP A 128 13.78 -10.14 20.39
N LYS A 129 12.77 -9.31 20.07
CA LYS A 129 11.72 -9.62 19.11
C LYS A 129 11.81 -8.74 17.86
N THR A 130 11.50 -9.36 16.73
CA THR A 130 11.22 -8.66 15.47
C THR A 130 9.72 -8.51 15.31
N ILE A 131 9.26 -7.27 15.09
CA ILE A 131 7.88 -6.95 14.75
C ILE A 131 7.85 -6.56 13.28
N LEU A 132 7.02 -7.25 12.51
CA LEU A 132 6.79 -6.96 11.10
C LEU A 132 5.46 -6.23 10.94
N GLY A 133 5.40 -5.34 9.96
CA GLY A 133 4.15 -4.74 9.49
C GLY A 133 4.29 -4.27 8.06
N TYR A 134 3.16 -3.96 7.43
CA TYR A 134 3.15 -3.37 6.09
C TYR A 134 3.55 -1.89 6.14
N GLY A 135 4.14 -1.42 5.04
CA GLY A 135 4.52 -0.02 4.82
C GLY A 135 3.50 0.77 4.00
N GLY A 136 2.46 0.12 3.50
CA GLY A 136 1.41 0.74 2.70
C GLY A 136 0.27 -0.22 2.40
N SER A 137 0.45 -1.12 1.43
CA SER A 137 -0.60 -2.06 1.04
C SER A 137 -0.65 -3.30 1.95
N GLU A 138 -1.81 -3.50 2.56
CA GLU A 138 -2.06 -4.51 3.58
C GLU A 138 -2.52 -5.83 2.97
N SER A 139 -3.77 -5.90 2.49
CA SER A 139 -4.38 -7.16 2.05
C SER A 139 -4.62 -7.24 0.54
N PHE A 140 -4.80 -8.46 0.06
CA PHE A 140 -5.48 -8.69 -1.21
C PHE A 140 -6.97 -8.38 -1.01
N GLN A 141 -7.44 -7.34 -1.70
CA GLN A 141 -8.85 -6.95 -1.64
C GLN A 141 -9.68 -7.94 -2.46
N SER A 142 -10.53 -8.69 -1.76
CA SER A 142 -11.54 -9.60 -2.35
C SER A 142 -10.98 -10.53 -3.45
N PRO A 143 -9.88 -11.27 -3.22
CA PRO A 143 -9.16 -11.96 -4.28
C PRO A 143 -9.95 -13.10 -4.92
N ARG A 144 -10.97 -13.66 -4.26
CA ARG A 144 -11.81 -14.69 -4.90
C ARG A 144 -12.67 -14.13 -6.02
N THR A 145 -13.03 -12.85 -5.93
CA THR A 145 -13.95 -12.19 -6.88
C THR A 145 -13.22 -11.23 -7.81
N ASN A 146 -12.33 -10.38 -7.26
CA ASN A 146 -11.74 -9.25 -7.98
C ASN A 146 -10.48 -9.64 -8.75
N PHE A 147 -9.79 -10.73 -8.40
CA PHE A 147 -8.55 -11.10 -9.09
C PHE A 147 -8.84 -11.81 -10.41
N SER A 148 -8.28 -11.26 -11.49
CA SER A 148 -8.38 -11.88 -12.81
C SER A 148 -7.68 -13.25 -12.87
N PRO A 149 -8.01 -14.11 -13.87
CA PRO A 149 -7.27 -15.34 -14.11
C PRO A 149 -5.75 -15.15 -14.29
N VAL A 150 -5.34 -13.99 -14.82
CA VAL A 150 -3.92 -13.62 -14.99
C VAL A 150 -3.24 -13.38 -13.64
N ALA A 151 -3.90 -12.63 -12.75
CA ALA A 151 -3.40 -12.38 -11.39
C ALA A 151 -3.34 -13.69 -10.58
N MET A 152 -4.39 -14.51 -10.64
CA MET A 152 -4.43 -15.83 -10.01
C MET A 152 -3.37 -16.78 -10.58
N GLY A 153 -3.07 -16.67 -11.87
CA GLY A 153 -1.99 -17.41 -12.52
C GLY A 153 -0.61 -17.05 -11.93
N LEU A 154 -0.35 -15.77 -11.69
CA LEU A 154 0.88 -15.32 -11.03
C LEU A 154 0.99 -15.85 -9.60
N LEU A 155 -0.08 -15.75 -8.80
CA LEU A 155 -0.11 -16.30 -7.44
C LEU A 155 0.22 -17.79 -7.43
N LYS A 156 -0.37 -18.55 -8.37
CA LYS A 156 -0.08 -19.97 -8.55
C LYS A 156 1.39 -20.23 -8.92
N THR A 157 1.97 -19.45 -9.83
CA THR A 157 3.39 -19.55 -10.21
C THR A 157 4.33 -19.30 -9.03
N LEU A 158 3.91 -18.45 -8.08
CA LEU A 158 4.66 -18.11 -6.87
C LEU A 158 4.31 -18.99 -5.66
N ASP A 159 3.45 -20.01 -5.84
CA ASP A 159 2.96 -20.89 -4.79
C ASP A 159 2.29 -20.14 -3.61
N VAL A 160 1.49 -19.12 -3.96
CA VAL A 160 0.69 -18.33 -3.01
C VAL A 160 -0.72 -18.90 -2.92
N ASP A 161 -1.12 -19.31 -1.71
CA ASP A 161 -2.44 -19.87 -1.41
C ASP A 161 -3.29 -18.88 -0.59
N ILE A 162 -4.27 -18.26 -1.25
CA ILE A 162 -5.19 -17.30 -0.61
C ILE A 162 -6.14 -17.97 0.39
N GLU A 163 -6.48 -19.24 0.20
CA GLU A 163 -7.36 -19.96 1.13
C GLU A 163 -6.61 -20.31 2.41
N ARG A 164 -5.31 -20.58 2.30
CA ARG A 164 -4.45 -20.74 3.47
C ARG A 164 -4.29 -19.42 4.24
N MET A 165 -4.11 -18.29 3.55
CA MET A 165 -4.11 -16.97 4.21
C MET A 165 -5.39 -16.74 5.01
N ALA A 166 -6.56 -16.92 4.38
CA ALA A 166 -7.85 -16.73 5.03
C ALA A 166 -8.05 -17.65 6.24
N LYS A 167 -7.54 -18.89 6.16
CA LYS A 167 -7.62 -19.85 7.27
C LYS A 167 -6.74 -19.47 8.46
N ASP A 168 -5.56 -18.93 8.19
CA ASP A 168 -4.56 -18.64 9.23
C ASP A 168 -4.77 -17.26 9.89
N PHE A 169 -5.67 -16.43 9.36
CA PHE A 169 -6.06 -15.16 9.96
C PHE A 169 -7.06 -15.34 11.11
N ASP A 170 -6.73 -14.81 12.30
CA ASP A 170 -7.57 -14.90 13.50
C ASP A 170 -8.62 -13.78 13.53
N GLN A 171 -9.72 -13.98 12.81
CA GLN A 171 -10.89 -13.08 12.76
C GLN A 171 -11.60 -12.93 14.12
N THR A 172 -11.30 -13.83 15.08
CA THR A 172 -12.02 -13.95 16.36
C THR A 172 -11.24 -13.41 17.54
N PHE A 173 -9.98 -13.00 17.37
CA PHE A 173 -9.12 -12.52 18.45
C PHE A 173 -9.78 -11.45 19.32
N TYR A 174 -10.25 -10.33 18.74
CA TYR A 174 -10.93 -9.28 19.51
C TYR A 174 -12.33 -9.70 19.98
N PRO A 175 -13.17 -10.35 19.14
CA PRO A 175 -14.45 -10.88 19.58
C PRO A 175 -14.39 -11.82 20.80
N ASP A 176 -13.42 -12.73 20.85
CA ASP A 176 -13.24 -13.71 21.95
C ASP A 176 -12.76 -13.05 23.25
N LEU A 177 -12.16 -11.86 23.17
CA LEU A 177 -11.87 -11.00 24.32
C LEU A 177 -13.09 -10.18 24.77
N HIS A 178 -14.27 -10.41 24.18
CA HIS A 178 -15.50 -9.64 24.38
C HIS A 178 -15.36 -8.14 24.06
N LEU A 179 -14.43 -7.79 23.16
CA LEU A 179 -14.25 -6.42 22.68
C LEU A 179 -15.20 -6.14 21.52
N SER A 180 -15.60 -4.88 21.38
CA SER A 180 -16.43 -4.38 20.29
C SER A 180 -15.89 -3.04 19.80
N ARG A 181 -16.38 -2.62 18.64
CA ARG A 181 -16.11 -1.29 18.08
C ARG A 181 -16.75 -0.21 18.95
N GLY A 182 -16.18 0.99 18.90
CA GLY A 182 -16.73 2.13 19.61
C GLY A 182 -16.50 3.44 18.87
N VAL A 183 -17.37 4.40 19.14
CA VAL A 183 -17.31 5.74 18.59
C VAL A 183 -16.88 6.68 19.69
N TYR A 184 -15.82 7.45 19.43
CA TYR A 184 -15.35 8.50 20.33
C TYR A 184 -15.91 9.85 19.92
N PHE A 185 -16.71 10.44 20.81
CA PHE A 185 -17.20 11.80 20.72
C PHE A 185 -16.28 12.70 21.54
N ASP A 186 -15.56 13.60 20.87
CA ASP A 186 -14.67 14.55 21.55
C ASP A 186 -15.42 15.81 22.03
N ARG A 187 -14.93 16.42 23.12
CA ARG A 187 -15.55 17.62 23.70
C ARG A 187 -15.61 18.82 22.77
N LYS A 188 -14.63 19.01 21.89
CA LYS A 188 -14.56 20.19 21.02
C LYS A 188 -15.72 20.19 20.02
N ASN A 189 -16.11 19.01 19.54
CA ASN A 189 -17.15 18.86 18.53
C ASN A 189 -18.52 18.51 19.12
N PHE A 190 -18.57 17.76 20.22
CA PHE A 190 -19.80 17.19 20.78
C PHE A 190 -20.11 17.66 22.21
N GLY A 191 -19.28 18.54 22.78
CA GLY A 191 -19.48 19.12 24.12
C GLY A 191 -19.09 18.21 25.29
N VAL A 192 -18.78 16.94 25.04
CA VAL A 192 -18.34 15.95 26.04
C VAL A 192 -17.31 15.00 25.44
N ASP A 193 -16.38 14.52 26.27
CA ASP A 193 -15.52 13.39 25.92
C ASP A 193 -16.25 12.10 26.31
N LYS A 194 -16.73 11.34 25.32
CA LYS A 194 -17.53 10.13 25.54
C LYS A 194 -17.18 9.05 24.52
N ILE A 195 -16.89 7.84 24.99
CA ILE A 195 -16.83 6.64 24.15
C ILE A 195 -18.18 5.93 24.26
N VAL A 196 -18.81 5.62 23.13
CA VAL A 196 -19.96 4.72 23.06
C VAL A 196 -19.50 3.43 22.40
N SER A 197 -19.52 2.32 23.13
CA SER A 197 -19.09 1.01 22.66
C SER A 197 -20.25 0.17 22.11
N GLY A 198 -19.92 -0.87 21.34
CA GLY A 198 -20.88 -1.79 20.74
C GLY A 198 -21.44 -1.28 19.43
N ASP A 199 -20.65 -0.59 18.60
CA ASP A 199 -21.05 -0.19 17.24
C ASP A 199 -21.37 -1.45 16.41
N PRO A 200 -22.62 -1.65 15.95
CA PRO A 200 -22.99 -2.79 15.13
C PRO A 200 -22.81 -2.53 13.62
N GLY A 201 -22.30 -1.36 13.25
CA GLY A 201 -22.12 -0.97 11.86
C GLY A 201 -21.07 -1.81 11.14
N ARG A 202 -21.38 -2.18 9.90
CA ARG A 202 -20.42 -2.75 8.96
C ARG A 202 -19.46 -1.67 8.47
N ALA A 203 -18.24 -2.10 8.14
CA ALA A 203 -17.30 -1.33 7.33
C ALA A 203 -17.11 -2.03 5.98
N VAL A 204 -16.63 -1.28 4.99
CA VAL A 204 -16.02 -1.88 3.80
C VAL A 204 -14.64 -2.40 4.18
N ALA A 205 -14.17 -3.48 3.53
CA ALA A 205 -12.92 -4.15 3.88
C ALA A 205 -12.86 -4.59 5.36
N ASP A 206 -13.92 -5.24 5.83
CA ASP A 206 -14.07 -5.69 7.22
C ASP A 206 -13.43 -7.07 7.44
N ASP A 207 -12.64 -7.21 8.51
CA ASP A 207 -11.95 -8.44 8.91
C ASP A 207 -12.71 -9.24 9.99
N ILE A 208 -13.73 -8.64 10.63
CA ILE A 208 -14.56 -9.29 11.63
C ILE A 208 -15.91 -9.70 11.00
N PRO A 209 -16.27 -11.00 11.06
CA PRO A 209 -17.56 -11.46 10.55
C PRO A 209 -18.75 -10.71 11.19
N PRO A 210 -19.80 -10.37 10.42
CA PRO A 210 -20.94 -9.60 10.94
C PRO A 210 -21.59 -10.18 12.19
N GLU A 211 -21.64 -11.51 12.30
CA GLU A 211 -22.21 -12.23 13.45
C GLU A 211 -21.28 -12.26 14.69
N ARG A 212 -20.06 -11.72 14.58
CA ARG A 212 -19.02 -11.72 15.62
C ARG A 212 -18.63 -10.32 16.10
N LEU A 213 -19.28 -9.26 15.62
CA LEU A 213 -18.92 -7.86 15.93
C LEU A 213 -19.02 -7.47 17.42
N ASN A 214 -19.68 -8.27 18.25
CA ASN A 214 -20.08 -7.89 19.62
C ASN A 214 -20.82 -6.54 19.65
N GLY A 215 -21.53 -6.22 18.57
CA GLY A 215 -22.35 -5.02 18.43
C GLY A 215 -23.63 -5.11 19.26
N ARG A 216 -24.12 -3.95 19.71
CA ARG A 216 -25.41 -3.82 20.38
C ARG A 216 -26.53 -3.72 19.35
N ASP A 217 -27.79 -3.76 19.81
CA ASP A 217 -28.88 -3.23 19.00
C ASP A 217 -28.58 -1.78 18.60
N ILE A 218 -28.79 -1.44 17.34
CA ILE A 218 -28.45 -0.12 16.79
C ILE A 218 -29.21 1.01 17.52
N SER A 219 -30.43 0.74 17.99
CA SER A 219 -31.24 1.71 18.73
C SER A 219 -30.64 1.99 20.10
N ASP A 220 -30.22 0.94 20.81
CA ASP A 220 -29.56 1.08 22.11
C ASP A 220 -28.21 1.77 21.98
N PHE A 221 -27.43 1.44 20.94
CA PHE A 221 -26.15 2.07 20.65
C PHE A 221 -26.29 3.59 20.39
N ILE A 222 -27.19 3.98 19.48
CA ILE A 222 -27.43 5.40 19.14
C ILE A 222 -28.10 6.14 20.31
N SER A 223 -28.91 5.46 21.14
CA SER A 223 -29.54 6.06 22.32
C SER A 223 -28.53 6.66 23.30
N ASP A 224 -27.32 6.12 23.35
CA ASP A 224 -26.23 6.62 24.18
C ASP A 224 -25.45 7.80 23.54
N PHE A 225 -25.75 8.20 22.31
CA PHE A 225 -25.02 9.31 21.67
C PHE A 225 -25.28 10.64 22.41
N PRO A 226 -24.26 11.50 22.57
CA PRO A 226 -24.40 12.82 23.20
C PRO A 226 -25.06 13.84 22.24
N LEU A 227 -26.21 13.46 21.67
CA LEU A 227 -26.99 14.24 20.72
C LEU A 227 -28.37 14.61 21.31
N SER A 228 -29.16 15.40 20.59
CA SER A 228 -30.54 15.66 20.98
C SER A 228 -31.40 14.40 20.85
N GLU A 229 -32.53 14.33 21.56
CA GLU A 229 -33.49 13.22 21.41
C GLU A 229 -34.03 13.13 19.98
N ALA A 230 -34.27 14.28 19.35
CA ALA A 230 -34.71 14.35 17.96
C ALA A 230 -33.67 13.76 17.00
N ASP A 231 -32.39 14.12 17.14
CA ASP A 231 -31.32 13.59 16.30
C ASP A 231 -31.16 12.08 16.49
N ARG A 232 -31.17 11.60 17.74
CA ARG A 232 -31.08 10.16 18.01
C ARG A 232 -32.21 9.40 17.33
N LYS A 233 -33.45 9.91 17.43
CA LYS A 233 -34.61 9.28 16.77
C LYS A 233 -34.46 9.25 15.24
N THR A 234 -34.03 10.36 14.64
CA THR A 234 -33.81 10.43 13.19
C THR A 234 -32.66 9.52 12.75
N LEU A 235 -31.57 9.44 13.51
CA LEU A 235 -30.46 8.52 13.24
C LEU A 235 -30.90 7.05 13.34
N ILE A 236 -31.66 6.69 14.37
CA ILE A 236 -32.21 5.33 14.49
C ILE A 236 -33.07 5.01 13.26
N ALA A 237 -33.99 5.91 12.89
CA ALA A 237 -34.82 5.73 11.69
C ALA A 237 -33.99 5.60 10.41
N LEU A 238 -32.90 6.37 10.26
CA LEU A 238 -31.99 6.28 9.12
C LEU A 238 -31.38 4.88 8.97
N HIS A 239 -31.06 4.22 10.09
CA HIS A 239 -30.49 2.87 10.10
C HIS A 239 -31.53 1.75 10.02
N THR A 240 -32.74 1.96 10.55
CA THR A 240 -33.73 0.87 10.73
C THR A 240 -34.89 0.90 9.73
N GLU A 241 -35.19 2.05 9.13
CA GLU A 241 -36.32 2.20 8.21
C GLU A 241 -35.89 2.12 6.75
N SER A 242 -36.58 1.28 5.96
CA SER A 242 -36.43 1.24 4.50
C SER A 242 -37.24 2.38 3.86
N LYS A 243 -36.73 3.61 3.98
CA LYS A 243 -37.40 4.83 3.47
C LYS A 243 -36.82 5.29 2.12
N ASP A 244 -37.71 5.65 1.20
CA ASP A 244 -37.34 6.31 -0.06
C ASP A 244 -37.22 7.82 0.14
N TYR A 245 -36.01 8.30 0.43
CA TYR A 245 -35.71 9.71 0.65
C TYR A 245 -35.74 10.58 -0.63
N LEU A 246 -35.84 9.95 -1.80
CA LEU A 246 -35.98 10.60 -3.11
C LEU A 246 -37.31 10.26 -3.77
N ALA A 247 -38.34 9.96 -2.98
CA ALA A 247 -39.67 9.65 -3.46
C ALA A 247 -40.18 10.75 -4.42
N GLY A 248 -40.77 10.31 -5.55
CA GLY A 248 -41.23 11.20 -6.63
C GLY A 248 -40.23 11.41 -7.76
N MET A 249 -38.97 11.01 -7.60
CA MET A 249 -37.98 10.97 -8.69
C MET A 249 -38.08 9.65 -9.47
N SER A 250 -37.80 9.69 -10.78
CA SER A 250 -37.57 8.49 -11.59
C SER A 250 -36.29 7.76 -11.14
N LYS A 251 -36.11 6.51 -11.57
CA LYS A 251 -34.89 5.75 -11.23
C LYS A 251 -33.63 6.44 -11.76
N GLU A 252 -33.68 6.95 -12.98
CA GLU A 252 -32.58 7.67 -13.63
C GLU A 252 -32.25 8.96 -12.88
N GLN A 253 -33.28 9.72 -12.46
CA GLN A 253 -33.11 10.93 -11.66
C GLN A 253 -32.49 10.62 -10.28
N LYS A 254 -32.86 9.50 -9.66
CA LYS A 254 -32.24 9.06 -8.40
C LYS A 254 -30.77 8.74 -8.56
N ILE A 255 -30.40 8.01 -9.62
CA ILE A 255 -29.01 7.68 -9.94
C ILE A 255 -28.19 8.97 -10.14
N GLU A 256 -28.67 9.87 -11.01
CA GLU A 256 -28.01 11.15 -11.24
C GLU A 256 -27.88 11.98 -9.95
N TRP A 257 -28.90 11.96 -9.09
CA TRP A 257 -28.86 12.70 -7.83
C TRP A 257 -27.80 12.14 -6.88
N VAL A 258 -27.74 10.81 -6.69
CA VAL A 258 -26.76 10.19 -5.77
C VAL A 258 -25.32 10.29 -6.26
N ASP A 259 -25.10 10.35 -7.56
CA ASP A 259 -23.77 10.54 -8.15
C ASP A 259 -23.28 11.99 -8.06
N SER A 260 -24.21 12.96 -8.02
CA SER A 260 -23.88 14.40 -8.06
C SER A 260 -23.94 15.12 -6.70
N HIS A 261 -24.49 14.48 -5.66
CA HIS A 261 -24.64 15.08 -4.33
C HIS A 261 -23.82 14.31 -3.30
N SER A 262 -23.16 15.07 -2.41
CA SER A 262 -22.43 14.48 -1.29
C SER A 262 -23.37 13.81 -0.28
N TYR A 263 -22.85 12.84 0.46
CA TYR A 263 -23.61 12.22 1.54
C TYR A 263 -23.97 13.22 2.65
N THR A 264 -23.13 14.23 2.88
CA THR A 264 -23.47 15.39 3.73
C THR A 264 -24.72 16.13 3.27
N GLN A 265 -24.85 16.41 1.96
CA GLN A 265 -26.05 17.05 1.40
C GLN A 265 -27.29 16.18 1.57
N PHE A 266 -27.16 14.86 1.37
CA PHE A 266 -28.24 13.92 1.61
C PHE A 266 -28.74 13.91 3.05
N LEU A 267 -27.83 13.78 4.03
CA LEU A 267 -28.18 13.79 5.45
C LEU A 267 -28.86 15.10 5.87
N ARG A 268 -28.41 16.24 5.32
CA ARG A 268 -28.98 17.56 5.62
C ARG A 268 -30.34 17.76 4.96
N GLU A 269 -30.42 17.58 3.65
CA GLU A 269 -31.54 18.04 2.83
C GLU A 269 -32.67 17.01 2.71
N LYS A 270 -32.33 15.72 2.76
CA LYS A 270 -33.30 14.62 2.57
C LYS A 270 -33.65 13.93 3.87
N VAL A 271 -32.65 13.68 4.73
CA VAL A 271 -32.87 13.03 6.03
C VAL A 271 -33.31 14.05 7.08
N GLY A 272 -32.74 15.25 7.07
CA GLY A 272 -33.09 16.33 8.01
C GLY A 272 -32.35 16.25 9.34
N LEU A 273 -31.12 15.71 9.34
CA LEU A 273 -30.25 15.71 10.53
C LEU A 273 -29.68 17.09 10.81
N SER A 274 -29.43 17.40 12.09
CA SER A 274 -28.68 18.60 12.48
C SER A 274 -27.19 18.47 12.13
N GLU A 275 -26.47 19.59 12.05
CA GLU A 275 -25.02 19.58 11.76
C GLU A 275 -24.20 18.77 12.78
N ILE A 276 -24.61 18.74 14.05
CA ILE A 276 -23.92 17.95 15.07
C ILE A 276 -24.14 16.44 14.88
N ALA A 277 -25.33 16.03 14.40
CA ALA A 277 -25.61 14.64 14.05
C ALA A 277 -24.93 14.23 12.74
N ILE A 278 -24.85 15.12 11.74
CA ILE A 278 -24.10 14.86 10.49
C ILE A 278 -22.61 14.64 10.79
N ARG A 279 -22.06 15.39 11.75
CA ARG A 279 -20.64 15.29 12.13
C ARG A 279 -20.23 13.89 12.60
N TYR A 280 -21.14 13.08 13.12
CA TYR A 280 -20.90 11.67 13.45
C TYR A 280 -20.39 10.89 12.23
N PHE A 281 -20.90 11.18 11.03
CA PHE A 281 -20.52 10.50 9.80
C PHE A 281 -19.28 11.09 9.13
N GLN A 282 -18.81 12.28 9.56
CA GLN A 282 -17.79 13.06 8.84
C GLN A 282 -16.55 12.27 8.43
N GLN A 283 -16.11 11.34 9.28
CA GLN A 283 -14.88 10.57 9.08
C GLN A 283 -15.13 9.10 8.72
N ARG A 284 -16.39 8.67 8.57
CA ARG A 284 -16.75 7.25 8.34
C ARG A 284 -16.23 6.73 6.99
N THR A 285 -15.98 7.61 6.03
CA THR A 285 -15.43 7.29 4.71
C THR A 285 -13.92 7.41 4.63
N ASN A 286 -13.25 7.95 5.65
CA ASN A 286 -11.83 8.29 5.57
C ASN A 286 -10.94 7.08 5.27
N ASP A 287 -11.26 5.92 5.86
CA ASP A 287 -10.41 4.74 5.74
C ASP A 287 -10.38 4.19 4.31
N PHE A 288 -11.52 4.28 3.60
CA PHE A 288 -11.66 3.75 2.25
C PHE A 288 -11.51 4.81 1.15
N GLN A 289 -12.00 6.03 1.39
CA GLN A 289 -12.04 7.12 0.40
C GLN A 289 -11.01 8.23 0.65
N ALA A 290 -10.28 8.20 1.78
CA ALA A 290 -9.33 9.24 2.22
C ALA A 290 -9.92 10.66 2.40
N VAL A 291 -11.24 10.83 2.23
CA VAL A 291 -11.98 12.08 2.38
C VAL A 291 -13.26 11.87 3.17
N GLY A 292 -13.78 12.95 3.76
CA GLY A 292 -15.01 12.93 4.52
C GLY A 292 -16.27 12.97 3.65
N ILE A 293 -17.42 12.75 4.28
CA ILE A 293 -18.73 12.64 3.60
C ILE A 293 -19.22 13.92 2.91
N ASP A 294 -18.51 15.05 3.05
CA ASP A 294 -18.74 16.29 2.32
C ASP A 294 -18.12 16.28 0.92
N ALA A 295 -17.10 15.45 0.71
CA ALA A 295 -16.47 15.21 -0.59
C ALA A 295 -16.78 13.82 -1.19
N THR A 296 -17.47 12.95 -0.45
CA THR A 296 -17.94 11.64 -0.91
C THR A 296 -19.37 11.73 -1.46
N SER A 297 -19.59 11.26 -2.69
CA SER A 297 -20.93 11.18 -3.29
C SER A 297 -21.83 10.22 -2.52
N CYS A 298 -23.16 10.31 -2.67
CA CYS A 298 -24.06 9.31 -2.07
C CYS A 298 -23.85 7.92 -2.69
N SER A 299 -23.44 7.85 -3.95
CA SER A 299 -23.04 6.61 -4.62
C SER A 299 -21.87 5.94 -3.90
N ASP A 300 -20.80 6.69 -3.64
CA ASP A 300 -19.60 6.17 -2.96
C ASP A 300 -19.86 5.88 -1.48
N ALA A 301 -20.71 6.68 -0.82
CA ALA A 301 -21.16 6.42 0.54
C ALA A 301 -21.88 5.06 0.67
N ARG A 302 -22.59 4.64 -0.38
CA ARG A 302 -23.23 3.33 -0.45
C ARG A 302 -22.22 2.19 -0.52
N ILE A 303 -21.12 2.37 -1.26
CA ILE A 303 -19.99 1.43 -1.31
C ILE A 303 -19.31 1.34 0.06
N CYS A 304 -19.35 2.42 0.86
CA CYS A 304 -18.85 2.44 2.24
C CYS A 304 -19.87 1.95 3.29
N ALA A 305 -20.95 1.27 2.88
CA ALA A 305 -22.01 0.78 3.75
C ALA A 305 -22.69 1.85 4.65
N LEU A 306 -22.72 3.11 4.21
CA LEU A 306 -23.43 4.16 4.96
C LEU A 306 -24.96 4.04 4.78
N PRO A 307 -25.75 4.28 5.85
CA PRO A 307 -27.18 3.96 5.88
C PRO A 307 -28.06 4.93 5.08
N GLY A 308 -29.28 4.49 4.80
CA GLY A 308 -30.36 5.35 4.31
C GLY A 308 -30.51 5.38 2.80
N LEU A 309 -29.77 4.55 2.08
CA LEU A 309 -29.78 4.50 0.62
C LEU A 309 -30.53 3.28 0.06
N GLU A 310 -30.74 2.26 0.90
CA GLU A 310 -31.34 0.97 0.55
C GLU A 310 -32.80 1.11 0.11
N GLY A 311 -33.56 1.95 0.80
CA GLY A 311 -34.99 2.17 0.54
C GLY A 311 -35.30 2.94 -0.74
N MET A 312 -34.28 3.42 -1.48
CA MET A 312 -34.48 4.28 -2.65
C MET A 312 -34.69 3.51 -3.96
N GLY A 313 -34.52 2.18 -3.99
CA GLY A 313 -34.70 1.37 -5.20
C GLY A 313 -33.64 1.59 -6.27
N LEU A 314 -32.42 1.96 -5.86
CA LEU A 314 -31.26 2.11 -6.73
C LEU A 314 -30.85 0.73 -7.32
N PRO A 315 -30.15 0.69 -8.48
CA PRO A 315 -29.53 -0.53 -8.98
C PRO A 315 -28.64 -1.19 -7.91
N PRO A 316 -28.42 -2.52 -7.96
CA PRO A 316 -27.40 -3.14 -7.12
C PRO A 316 -26.03 -2.49 -7.36
N LEU A 317 -25.16 -2.55 -6.36
CA LEU A 317 -23.75 -2.23 -6.55
C LEU A 317 -23.14 -3.17 -7.61
N ASP A 318 -22.09 -2.73 -8.28
CA ASP A 318 -21.34 -3.60 -9.19
C ASP A 318 -20.64 -4.72 -8.41
N ALA A 319 -20.17 -5.75 -9.13
CA ALA A 319 -19.64 -6.95 -8.51
C ALA A 319 -18.38 -6.68 -7.67
N GLU A 320 -17.55 -5.72 -8.05
CA GLU A 320 -16.32 -5.36 -7.33
C GLU A 320 -16.67 -4.68 -6.00
N SER A 321 -17.53 -3.66 -6.06
CA SER A 321 -18.03 -2.97 -4.87
C SER A 321 -18.79 -3.89 -3.90
N LEU A 322 -19.54 -4.88 -4.41
CA LEU A 322 -20.18 -5.89 -3.58
C LEU A 322 -19.17 -6.81 -2.91
N ALA A 323 -18.15 -7.24 -3.65
CA ALA A 323 -17.10 -8.10 -3.11
C ALA A 323 -16.35 -7.39 -1.98
N ASP A 324 -16.07 -6.09 -2.11
CA ASP A 324 -15.37 -5.31 -1.09
C ASP A 324 -16.16 -5.15 0.22
N LEU A 325 -17.47 -5.31 0.16
CA LEU A 325 -18.35 -5.33 1.33
C LEU A 325 -18.49 -6.73 1.93
N ASP A 326 -18.64 -7.75 1.09
CA ASP A 326 -19.09 -9.08 1.51
C ASP A 326 -17.95 -10.09 1.69
N GLU A 327 -16.84 -9.93 0.97
CA GLU A 327 -15.66 -10.76 1.13
C GLU A 327 -14.78 -10.22 2.28
N PRO A 328 -14.41 -11.06 3.27
CA PRO A 328 -13.68 -10.58 4.44
C PRO A 328 -12.26 -10.11 4.08
N TYR A 329 -11.79 -9.05 4.72
CA TYR A 329 -10.48 -8.44 4.46
C TYR A 329 -9.34 -9.15 5.19
N ILE A 330 -9.12 -10.43 4.86
CA ILE A 330 -8.30 -11.38 5.64
C ILE A 330 -7.21 -12.08 4.82
N PHE A 331 -6.95 -11.63 3.59
CA PHE A 331 -6.07 -12.29 2.64
C PHE A 331 -4.72 -11.59 2.55
N HIS A 332 -3.91 -11.70 3.60
CA HIS A 332 -2.63 -11.01 3.63
C HIS A 332 -1.53 -11.77 4.35
N PHE A 333 -0.28 -11.42 4.03
CA PHE A 333 0.88 -11.85 4.81
C PHE A 333 1.02 -11.00 6.09
N PRO A 334 1.78 -11.46 7.09
CA PRO A 334 2.10 -10.64 8.27
C PRO A 334 2.78 -9.30 7.94
N ASP A 335 3.49 -9.20 6.81
CA ASP A 335 4.09 -7.97 6.30
C ASP A 335 3.28 -7.31 5.16
N GLY A 336 1.98 -7.66 5.07
CA GLY A 336 1.02 -7.21 4.06
C GLY A 336 1.38 -7.69 2.66
N ASN A 337 1.21 -6.85 1.64
CA ASN A 337 1.51 -7.25 0.26
C ASN A 337 3.02 -7.31 -0.04
N ALA A 338 3.88 -6.95 0.91
CA ALA A 338 5.32 -7.08 0.78
C ALA A 338 5.76 -8.55 0.58
N GLY A 339 5.07 -9.50 1.21
CA GLY A 339 5.30 -10.93 0.99
C GLY A 339 5.22 -11.31 -0.49
N LEU A 340 4.22 -10.81 -1.23
CA LEU A 340 4.08 -11.05 -2.67
C LEU A 340 5.21 -10.39 -3.48
N ALA A 341 5.55 -9.13 -3.15
CA ALA A 341 6.66 -8.43 -3.82
C ALA A 341 7.98 -9.18 -3.64
N ARG A 342 8.25 -9.66 -2.42
CA ARG A 342 9.44 -10.43 -2.07
C ARG A 342 9.47 -11.79 -2.75
N LEU A 343 8.32 -12.47 -2.87
CA LEU A 343 8.21 -13.71 -3.64
C LEU A 343 8.56 -13.49 -5.12
N MET A 344 8.06 -12.42 -5.75
CA MET A 344 8.42 -12.07 -7.13
C MET A 344 9.91 -11.78 -7.25
N VAL A 345 10.49 -10.97 -6.34
CA VAL A 345 11.92 -10.66 -6.37
C VAL A 345 12.77 -11.93 -6.19
N ARG A 346 12.42 -12.83 -5.26
CA ARG A 346 13.13 -14.10 -5.09
C ARG A 346 12.94 -15.04 -6.29
N HIS A 347 11.78 -15.02 -6.94
CA HIS A 347 11.55 -15.78 -8.17
C HIS A 347 12.46 -15.28 -9.31
N LEU A 348 12.61 -13.97 -9.44
CA LEU A 348 13.42 -13.31 -10.48
C LEU A 348 14.93 -13.38 -10.19
N ILE A 349 15.31 -13.26 -8.90
CA ILE A 349 16.69 -13.19 -8.41
C ILE A 349 16.83 -14.16 -7.21
N PRO A 350 16.97 -15.47 -7.43
CA PRO A 350 16.98 -16.48 -6.37
C PRO A 350 18.10 -16.29 -5.33
N GLU A 351 19.21 -15.67 -5.72
CA GLU A 351 20.35 -15.43 -4.85
C GLU A 351 20.05 -14.43 -3.73
N VAL A 352 18.98 -13.62 -3.85
CA VAL A 352 18.63 -12.57 -2.87
C VAL A 352 18.28 -13.15 -1.50
N ALA A 353 17.72 -14.35 -1.43
CA ALA A 353 17.31 -14.97 -0.17
C ALA A 353 17.07 -16.47 -0.33
N PRO A 354 17.36 -17.28 0.72
CA PRO A 354 17.02 -18.70 0.71
C PRO A 354 15.49 -18.93 0.80
N GLY A 355 15.09 -20.19 0.65
CA GLY A 355 13.70 -20.62 0.74
C GLY A 355 12.97 -20.58 -0.60
N SER A 356 11.73 -21.05 -0.61
CA SER A 356 10.92 -21.16 -1.83
C SER A 356 9.42 -21.07 -1.58
N THR A 357 8.99 -20.86 -0.33
CA THR A 357 7.58 -20.92 0.06
C THR A 357 7.05 -19.55 0.46
N MET A 358 5.73 -19.40 0.46
CA MET A 358 5.08 -18.18 0.97
C MET A 358 5.27 -17.98 2.49
N ASP A 359 5.64 -19.02 3.25
CA ASP A 359 5.93 -18.89 4.70
C ASP A 359 7.34 -18.37 4.97
N ASP A 360 8.33 -19.01 4.35
CA ASP A 360 9.73 -18.70 4.63
C ASP A 360 10.13 -17.30 4.16
N VAL A 361 9.43 -16.75 3.15
CA VAL A 361 9.72 -15.44 2.57
C VAL A 361 9.49 -14.30 3.57
N VAL A 362 8.56 -14.49 4.52
CA VAL A 362 8.21 -13.50 5.53
C VAL A 362 9.41 -13.24 6.44
N LEU A 363 10.09 -14.30 6.91
CA LEU A 363 11.23 -14.19 7.81
C LEU A 363 12.59 -14.20 7.11
N ALA A 364 12.64 -14.52 5.81
CA ALA A 364 13.89 -14.53 5.06
C ALA A 364 14.55 -13.14 5.08
N LYS A 365 15.85 -13.08 5.36
CA LYS A 365 16.60 -11.83 5.21
C LYS A 365 17.07 -11.70 3.76
N PHE A 366 16.64 -10.65 3.07
CA PHE A 366 17.05 -10.39 1.69
C PHE A 366 18.42 -9.72 1.69
N ASP A 367 19.34 -10.24 0.89
CA ASP A 367 20.63 -9.64 0.58
C ASP A 367 20.48 -8.68 -0.60
N TYR A 368 20.30 -7.40 -0.28
CA TYR A 368 20.12 -6.33 -1.28
C TYR A 368 21.34 -6.17 -2.21
N SER A 369 22.52 -6.68 -1.84
CA SER A 369 23.69 -6.67 -2.71
C SER A 369 23.53 -7.58 -3.95
N GLN A 370 22.56 -8.50 -3.93
CA GLN A 370 22.27 -9.37 -5.07
C GLN A 370 21.36 -8.71 -6.13
N LEU A 371 20.65 -7.62 -5.77
CA LEU A 371 19.59 -7.06 -6.62
C LEU A 371 20.10 -6.52 -7.97
N ASP A 372 21.26 -5.88 -8.00
CA ASP A 372 21.81 -5.23 -9.20
C ASP A 372 23.22 -5.75 -9.54
N ARG A 373 23.39 -7.07 -9.58
CA ARG A 373 24.67 -7.68 -9.93
C ARG A 373 24.95 -7.59 -11.42
N GLU A 374 26.15 -7.13 -11.77
CA GLU A 374 26.61 -7.15 -13.15
C GLU A 374 26.62 -8.58 -13.71
N GLY A 375 26.11 -8.74 -14.94
CA GLY A 375 25.99 -10.04 -15.60
C GLY A 375 24.79 -10.88 -15.16
N ALA A 376 24.02 -10.48 -14.14
CA ALA A 376 22.77 -11.15 -13.79
C ALA A 376 21.71 -10.92 -14.89
N PRO A 377 20.86 -11.93 -15.20
CA PRO A 377 19.80 -11.77 -16.19
C PRO A 377 18.76 -10.74 -15.74
N VAL A 378 18.44 -10.67 -14.46
CA VAL A 378 17.56 -9.64 -13.90
C VAL A 378 18.36 -8.73 -12.98
N ARG A 379 18.26 -7.43 -13.24
CA ARG A 379 18.88 -6.38 -12.43
C ARG A 379 17.78 -5.46 -11.91
N LEU A 380 17.64 -5.38 -10.60
CA LEU A 380 16.72 -4.49 -9.91
C LEU A 380 17.54 -3.38 -9.26
N ARG A 381 17.52 -2.20 -9.88
CA ARG A 381 18.27 -1.05 -9.42
C ARG A 381 17.37 -0.07 -8.68
N LEU A 382 17.67 0.07 -7.39
CA LEU A 382 17.04 1.02 -6.48
C LEU A 382 17.69 2.41 -6.56
N ASN A 383 17.07 3.41 -5.94
CA ASN A 383 17.52 4.81 -5.94
C ASN A 383 17.80 5.35 -7.36
N SER A 384 16.99 4.94 -8.34
CA SER A 384 17.12 5.22 -9.76
C SER A 384 15.80 5.72 -10.35
N THR A 385 15.74 7.02 -10.59
CA THR A 385 14.55 7.67 -11.17
C THR A 385 14.63 7.65 -12.69
N GLY A 386 13.63 7.06 -13.36
CA GLY A 386 13.48 7.17 -14.81
C GLY A 386 13.24 8.64 -15.22
N MET A 387 14.03 9.13 -16.18
CA MET A 387 14.05 10.53 -16.61
C MET A 387 13.48 10.75 -18.00
N HIS A 388 13.68 9.78 -18.90
CA HIS A 388 13.29 9.90 -20.29
C HIS A 388 13.08 8.50 -20.89
N VAL A 389 12.05 8.36 -21.73
CA VAL A 389 11.76 7.15 -22.49
C VAL A 389 11.35 7.58 -23.89
N GLU A 390 12.10 7.17 -24.91
CA GLU A 390 11.83 7.53 -26.31
C GLU A 390 11.99 6.35 -27.25
N ASN A 391 11.10 6.26 -28.23
CA ASN A 391 11.27 5.33 -29.34
C ASN A 391 12.32 5.90 -30.29
N ILE A 392 13.37 5.13 -30.54
CA ILE A 392 14.48 5.52 -31.40
C ILE A 392 14.70 4.48 -32.51
N GLU A 393 15.52 4.83 -33.49
CA GLU A 393 16.15 3.85 -34.37
C GLU A 393 17.57 3.58 -33.89
N HIS A 394 17.90 2.32 -33.62
CA HIS A 394 19.25 1.89 -33.28
C HIS A 394 19.69 0.82 -34.27
N GLN A 395 20.78 1.08 -34.99
CA GLN A 395 21.30 0.18 -36.03
C GLN A 395 20.24 -0.23 -37.08
N GLY A 396 19.36 0.71 -37.45
CA GLY A 396 18.30 0.49 -38.46
C GLY A 396 17.13 -0.38 -37.98
N LYS A 397 16.96 -0.55 -36.67
CA LYS A 397 15.81 -1.24 -36.07
C LYS A 397 15.08 -0.34 -35.06
N PRO A 398 13.74 -0.47 -34.93
CA PRO A 398 12.99 0.17 -33.86
C PRO A 398 13.48 -0.28 -32.49
N ALA A 399 13.66 0.68 -31.62
CA ALA A 399 14.32 0.54 -30.33
C ALA A 399 13.71 1.50 -29.31
N VAL A 400 14.00 1.29 -28.03
CA VAL A 400 13.60 2.23 -26.96
C VAL A 400 14.86 2.60 -26.18
N GLU A 401 15.07 3.91 -26.03
CA GLU A 401 16.11 4.46 -25.16
C GLU A 401 15.48 4.84 -23.82
N VAL A 402 16.11 4.45 -22.72
CA VAL A 402 15.66 4.79 -21.36
C VAL A 402 16.79 5.48 -20.62
N THR A 403 16.54 6.71 -20.18
CA THR A 403 17.47 7.46 -19.34
C THR A 403 17.00 7.46 -17.90
N TYR A 404 17.91 7.32 -16.96
CA TYR A 404 17.61 7.38 -15.54
C TYR A 404 18.68 8.15 -14.77
N MET A 405 18.34 8.54 -13.54
CA MET A 405 19.21 9.29 -12.63
C MET A 405 19.33 8.54 -11.32
N THR A 406 20.56 8.31 -10.90
CA THR A 406 20.90 7.85 -9.55
C THR A 406 21.27 9.04 -8.67
N ALA A 407 21.36 8.83 -7.36
CA ALA A 407 21.85 9.85 -6.43
C ALA A 407 23.27 10.38 -6.76
N ALA A 408 24.06 9.67 -7.57
CA ALA A 408 25.44 10.02 -7.92
C ALA A 408 25.65 10.49 -9.37
N SER A 409 24.76 10.12 -10.32
CA SER A 409 24.97 10.34 -11.76
C SER A 409 23.68 10.18 -12.58
N CYS A 410 23.67 10.72 -13.81
CA CYS A 410 22.64 10.43 -14.82
C CYS A 410 23.22 9.47 -15.86
N THR A 411 22.45 8.47 -16.31
CA THR A 411 22.92 7.38 -17.18
C THR A 411 21.82 6.93 -18.13
N ALA A 412 22.18 6.48 -19.34
CA ALA A 412 21.24 5.99 -20.34
C ALA A 412 21.41 4.47 -20.57
N CYS A 413 20.31 3.77 -20.83
CA CYS A 413 20.26 2.38 -21.25
C CYS A 413 19.88 2.31 -22.72
N ALA A 414 20.60 1.47 -23.46
CA ALA A 414 20.41 1.25 -24.89
C ALA A 414 19.48 0.04 -25.16
N PRO A 415 19.00 -0.12 -26.40
CA PRO A 415 18.02 -1.14 -26.75
C PRO A 415 18.64 -2.54 -26.87
N GLY A 416 18.01 -3.55 -26.28
CA GLY A 416 18.33 -4.98 -26.51
C GLY A 416 17.85 -5.52 -27.84
N ARG A 417 18.42 -6.66 -28.24
CA ARG A 417 18.09 -7.33 -29.51
C ARG A 417 16.71 -8.00 -29.40
N ARG A 418 15.77 -7.59 -30.24
CA ARG A 418 14.55 -8.37 -30.54
C ARG A 418 14.87 -9.60 -31.37
#